data_AF-B2J1K2-F1
#
_entry.id   AF-B2J1K2-F1
#
_cell.length_a   1.000
_cell.length_b   1.000
_cell.length_c   1.000
_cell.angle_alpha   90.00
_cell.angle_beta   90.00
_cell.angle_gamma   90.00
#
_symmetry.space_group_name_H-M   'P 1'
#
loop_
_entity.id
_entity.type
_entity.pdbx_description
1 polymer ?
#
loop_
_entity_poly.entity_id
_entity_poly.type
_entity_poly.pdbx_seq_one_letter_code
_entity_poly.pdbx_strand_id
1 'polypeptide(L)' 'MTNQSFTNGNTLLISVDADLPVTLKDARAIVNILLDSDRAAYLPEKLTLESAL' A
#
# COMPACT_ATOMS: atom_id res chain seq x y z
N MET A 1 9.97 -3.47 -20.66
CA MET A 1 10.29 -2.67 -19.45
C MET A 1 11.08 -3.58 -18.53
N THR A 2 12.15 -3.10 -17.90
CA THR A 2 12.85 -3.84 -16.85
C THR A 2 11.99 -3.81 -15.59
N ASN A 3 11.59 -4.99 -15.08
CA ASN A 3 10.93 -5.10 -13.77
C ASN A 3 11.92 -4.73 -12.67
N GLN A 4 12.01 -3.45 -12.37
CA GLN A 4 12.85 -2.91 -11.32
C GLN A 4 11.97 -2.55 -10.12
N SER A 5 12.27 -3.15 -8.98
CA SER A 5 11.62 -2.78 -7.72
C SER A 5 12.03 -1.39 -7.26
N PHE A 6 11.10 -0.69 -6.62
CA PHE A 6 11.34 0.59 -5.98
C PHE A 6 11.89 0.38 -4.57
N THR A 7 13.21 0.51 -4.41
CA THR A 7 13.94 0.12 -3.18
C THR A 7 14.23 1.26 -2.21
N ASN A 8 14.14 2.51 -2.68
CA ASN A 8 14.66 3.68 -1.95
C ASN A 8 13.59 4.42 -1.14
N GLY A 9 12.32 4.06 -1.26
CA GLY A 9 11.24 4.65 -0.48
C GLY A 9 10.63 3.67 0.51
N ASN A 10 10.01 4.23 1.56
CA ASN A 10 9.14 3.51 2.48
C ASN A 10 7.75 4.16 2.43
N THR A 11 6.70 3.36 2.61
CA THR A 11 5.32 3.83 2.59
C THR A 11 4.59 3.38 3.85
N LEU A 12 3.91 4.33 4.49
CA LEU A 12 2.95 4.08 5.55
C LEU A 12 1.55 4.45 5.04
N LEU A 13 0.63 3.50 5.08
CA LEU A 13 -0.78 3.71 4.77
C LEU A 13 -1.61 3.49 6.04
N ILE A 14 -2.52 4.42 6.33
CA ILE A 14 -3.37 4.35 7.52
C ILE A 14 -4.83 4.35 7.04
N SER A 15 -5.57 3.30 7.37
CA SER A 15 -7.02 3.25 7.19
C SER A 15 -7.72 3.67 8.48
N VAL A 16 -8.85 4.39 8.37
CA VAL A 16 -9.63 4.87 9.52
C VAL A 16 -10.96 4.13 9.51
N ASP A 17 -10.97 2.96 10.14
CA ASP A 17 -12.00 1.94 9.90
C ASP A 17 -13.17 2.01 10.88
N ALA A 18 -13.11 2.94 11.84
CA ALA A 18 -14.11 3.14 12.89
C ALA A 18 -15.53 3.30 12.32
N ASP A 19 -15.77 4.41 11.61
CA ASP A 19 -17.11 4.77 11.11
C ASP A 19 -17.31 4.46 9.63
N LEU A 20 -16.22 4.13 8.91
CA LEU A 20 -16.24 3.97 7.45
C LEU A 20 -15.52 2.68 7.03
N PRO A 21 -16.14 1.50 7.15
CA PRO A 21 -15.52 0.22 6.75
C PRO A 21 -15.01 0.16 5.31
N VAL A 22 -15.50 1.06 4.45
CA VAL A 22 -15.04 1.23 3.06
C VAL A 22 -13.60 1.72 2.98
N THR A 23 -13.07 2.44 3.97
CA THR A 23 -11.69 2.94 3.98
C THR A 23 -10.68 1.81 4.02
N LEU A 24 -10.98 0.70 4.70
CA LEU A 24 -10.13 -0.49 4.69
C LEU A 24 -10.04 -1.10 3.28
N LYS A 25 -11.17 -1.09 2.54
CA LYS A 25 -11.20 -1.59 1.16
C LYS A 25 -10.35 -0.71 0.25
N ASP A 26 -10.46 0.60 0.37
CA ASP A 26 -9.68 1.56 -0.41
C ASP A 26 -8.20 1.47 -0.07
N ALA A 27 -7.85 1.35 1.22
CA ALA A 27 -6.47 1.17 1.66
C ALA A 27 -5.87 -0.11 1.06
N ARG A 28 -6.59 -1.23 1.07
CA ARG A 28 -6.15 -2.47 0.40
C ARG A 28 -5.97 -2.31 -1.10
N ALA A 29 -6.85 -1.55 -1.76
CA ALA A 29 -6.71 -1.27 -3.19
C ALA A 29 -5.43 -0.46 -3.49
N ILE A 30 -5.12 0.53 -2.65
CA ILE A 30 -3.88 1.32 -2.75
C ILE A 30 -2.65 0.45 -2.50
N VAL A 31 -2.68 -0.43 -1.48
CA VAL A 31 -1.59 -1.40 -1.23
C VAL A 31 -1.33 -2.26 -2.46
N ASN A 32 -2.39 -2.76 -3.12
CA ASN A 32 -2.23 -3.56 -4.33
C ASN A 32 -1.54 -2.76 -5.46
N ILE A 33 -1.90 -1.49 -5.65
CA ILE A 33 -1.23 -0.62 -6.64
C ILE A 33 0.25 -0.39 -6.28
N LEU A 34 0.55 -0.25 -4.99
CA LEU A 34 1.92 -0.01 -4.53
C LEU A 34 2.82 -1.22 -4.74
N LEU A 35 2.30 -2.43 -4.53
CA LEU A 35 3.04 -3.69 -4.70
C LEU A 35 3.10 -4.18 -6.15
N ASP A 36 2.21 -3.70 -7.03
CA ASP A 36 2.16 -4.10 -8.42
C ASP A 36 3.47 -3.71 -9.16
N SER A 37 4.12 -4.72 -9.75
CA SER A 37 5.40 -4.60 -10.45
C SER A 37 5.34 -3.77 -11.73
N ASP A 38 4.16 -3.67 -12.35
CA ASP A 38 3.91 -2.84 -13.54
C ASP A 38 3.47 -1.41 -13.18
N ARG A 39 3.44 -1.10 -11.87
CA ARG A 39 3.04 0.19 -11.31
C ARG A 39 4.16 0.79 -10.46
N ALA A 40 4.00 0.81 -9.14
CA ALA A 40 4.94 1.45 -8.23
C ALA A 40 6.03 0.48 -7.76
N ALA A 41 5.81 -0.82 -7.87
CA ALA A 41 6.80 -1.87 -7.62
C ALA A 41 7.52 -1.76 -6.24
N TYR A 42 6.82 -1.29 -5.20
CA TYR A 42 7.35 -1.32 -3.84
C TYR A 42 7.59 -2.77 -3.41
N LEU A 43 8.68 -2.98 -2.69
CA LEU A 43 8.89 -4.25 -2.01
C LEU A 43 7.95 -4.37 -0.80
N PRO A 44 7.38 -5.55 -0.51
CA PRO A 44 6.45 -5.73 0.62
C PRO A 44 7.01 -5.26 1.96
N GLU A 45 8.31 -5.47 2.21
CA GLU A 45 8.98 -5.03 3.44
C GLU A 45 9.15 -3.51 3.57
N LYS A 46 8.84 -2.74 2.52
CA LYS A 46 8.86 -1.27 2.49
C LYS A 46 7.49 -0.64 2.68
N LEU A 47 6.44 -1.45 2.85
CA LEU A 47 5.07 -1.01 2.99
C LEU A 47 4.50 -1.46 4.34
N THR A 48 3.95 -0.51 5.08
CA THR A 48 3.17 -0.77 6.28
C THR A 48 1.74 -0.29 6.07
N LEU A 49 0.75 -1.15 6.34
CA LEU A 49 -0.66 -0.79 6.41
C LEU A 49 -1.12 -0.91 7.86
N GLU A 50 -1.50 0.21 8.47
CA GLU A 50 -2.10 0.28 9.79
C GLU A 50 -3.58 0.59 9.69
N SER A 51 -4.36 0.07 10.64
CA SER A 51 -5.79 0.38 10.79
C SER A 51 -5.98 1.10 12.12
N ALA A 52 -6.47 2.33 12.05
CA ALA A 52 -6.92 3.09 13.20
C ALA A 52 -8.37 2.70 13.49
N LEU A 53 -8.56 2.02 14.62
CA LEU A 53 -9.86 1.70 15.22
C LEU A 53 -10.43 2.90 15.98
#